data_AF-I0AFP4-F1
#
_entry.id   AF-I0AFP4-F1
#
_cell.length_a   1.000
_cell.length_b   1.000
_cell.length_c   1.000
_cell.angle_alpha   90.00
_cell.angle_beta   90.00
_cell.angle_gamma   90.00
#
_symmetry.space_group_name_H-M   'P 1'
#
loop_
_entity.id
_entity.type
_entity.pdbx_description
1 polymer ?
#
loop_
_entity_poly.entity_id
_entity_poly.type
_entity_poly.pdbx_seq_one_letter_code
_entity_poly.pdbx_strand_id
1 'polypeptide(L)'
;MSNNELLIAKGRLSELNERYKEFEMKAESLLIQLREILNPLSDFLELDLERVLMMAKEFRVLQLNARECLFQIDRLKETYNL
;
A
#
# COMPACT_ATOMS: atom_id res chain seq x y z
N MET A 1 2.20 32.32 -0.35
CA MET A 1 2.62 31.15 -1.14
C MET A 1 2.77 31.58 -2.58
N SER A 2 3.88 31.23 -3.24
CA SER A 2 4.03 31.51 -4.66
C SER A 2 3.19 30.53 -5.50
N ASN A 3 2.70 30.98 -6.65
CA ASN A 3 1.90 30.14 -7.56
C ASN A 3 2.67 28.88 -8.00
N ASN A 4 4.00 28.95 -8.01
CA ASN A 4 4.89 27.83 -8.34
C ASN A 4 4.95 26.77 -7.23
N GLU A 5 4.98 27.18 -5.96
CA GLU A 5 4.96 26.25 -4.82
C GLU A 5 3.66 25.44 -4.78
N LEU A 6 2.52 26.07 -5.08
CA LEU A 6 1.23 25.40 -5.14
C LEU A 6 1.17 24.37 -6.29
N LEU A 7 1.76 24.70 -7.44
CA LEU A 7 1.83 23.80 -8.58
C LEU A 7 2.68 22.56 -8.27
N ILE A 8 3.84 22.77 -7.65
CA ILE A 8 4.73 21.67 -7.20
C ILE A 8 4.00 20.78 -6.18
N ALA A 9 3.30 21.39 -5.22
CA ALA A 9 2.54 20.64 -4.21
C ALA A 9 1.45 19.75 -4.83
N LYS A 10 0.72 20.26 -5.84
CA LYS A 10 -0.27 19.48 -6.57
C LYS A 10 0.35 18.33 -7.36
N GLY A 11 1.50 18.55 -7.99
CA GLY A 11 2.26 17.49 -8.66
C GLY A 11 2.62 16.36 -7.71
N ARG A 12 3.25 16.71 -6.58
CA ARG A 12 3.62 15.74 -5.54
C ARG A 12 2.41 15.02 -4.93
N LEU A 13 1.29 15.71 -4.76
CA LEU A 13 0.04 15.12 -4.30
C LEU A 13 -0.47 14.06 -5.30
N SER A 14 -0.39 14.34 -6.61
CA SER A 14 -0.76 13.36 -7.64
C SER A 14 0.12 12.11 -7.59
N GLU A 15 1.44 12.28 -7.49
CA GLU A 15 2.41 11.19 -7.39
C GLU A 15 2.16 10.30 -6.15
N LEU A 16 1.90 10.92 -4.99
CA LEU A 16 1.62 10.18 -3.76
C LEU A 16 0.30 9.40 -3.85
N ASN A 17 -0.73 9.97 -4.47
CA ASN A 17 -2.00 9.27 -4.68
C ASN A 17 -1.84 8.07 -5.62
N GLU A 18 -1.04 8.21 -6.68
CA GLU A 18 -0.73 7.11 -7.60
C GLU A 18 0.02 5.99 -6.88
N ARG A 19 1.08 6.32 -6.12
CA ARG A 19 1.83 5.35 -5.32
C ARG A 19 0.97 4.65 -4.27
N TYR A 20 0.06 5.37 -3.61
CA TYR A 20 -0.88 4.78 -2.66
C TYR A 20 -1.75 3.71 -3.34
N LYS A 21 -2.33 4.04 -4.51
CA LYS A 21 -3.13 3.08 -5.30
C LYS A 21 -2.32 1.86 -5.72
N GLU A 22 -1.06 2.04 -6.12
CA GLU A 22 -0.19 0.90 -6.45
C GLU A 22 0.01 -0.03 -5.25
N PHE A 23 0.19 0.53 -4.04
CA PHE A 23 0.31 -0.28 -2.84
C PHE A 23 -0.98 -1.03 -2.51
N GLU A 24 -2.14 -0.40 -2.67
CA GLU A 24 -3.44 -1.08 -2.50
C GLU A 24 -3.59 -2.24 -3.49
N MET A 25 -3.35 -2.02 -4.78
CA MET A 25 -3.48 -3.07 -5.80
C MET A 25 -2.55 -4.26 -5.52
N LYS A 26 -1.30 -4.00 -5.13
CA LYS A 26 -0.34 -5.06 -4.76
C LYS A 26 -0.80 -5.81 -3.50
N ALA A 27 -1.30 -5.09 -2.50
CA ALA A 27 -1.80 -5.69 -1.26
C ALA A 27 -3.02 -6.59 -1.52
N GLU A 28 -3.95 -6.16 -2.37
CA GLU A 28 -5.11 -6.97 -2.78
C GLU A 28 -4.67 -8.27 -3.48
N SER A 29 -3.71 -8.18 -4.40
CA SER A 29 -3.16 -9.37 -5.07
C SER A 29 -2.54 -10.35 -4.07
N LEU A 30 -1.73 -9.87 -3.12
CA LEU A 30 -1.15 -10.71 -2.08
C LEU A 30 -2.21 -11.36 -1.19
N LEU A 31 -3.28 -10.62 -0.86
CA LEU A 31 -4.37 -11.12 -0.03
C LEU A 31 -5.12 -12.27 -0.72
N ILE A 32 -5.35 -12.17 -2.03
CA ILE A 32 -5.97 -13.24 -2.83
C ILE A 32 -5.10 -14.49 -2.77
N GLN A 33 -3.81 -14.37 -3.08
CA GLN A 33 -2.89 -15.50 -3.07
C GLN A 33 -2.73 -16.12 -1.67
N LEU A 34 -2.70 -15.29 -0.61
CA LEU A 34 -2.66 -15.78 0.77
C LEU A 34 -3.90 -16.63 1.10
N ARG A 35 -5.08 -16.23 0.64
CA ARG A 35 -6.33 -17.00 0.84
C ARG A 35 -6.34 -18.31 0.07
N GLU A 36 -5.75 -18.34 -1.12
CA GLU A 36 -5.59 -19.58 -1.90
C GLU A 36 -4.68 -20.58 -1.20
N ILE A 37 -3.56 -20.11 -0.64
CA ILE A 37 -2.62 -20.98 0.09
C ILE A 37 -3.22 -21.41 1.43
N LEU A 38 -3.86 -20.50 2.16
CA LEU A 38 -4.51 -20.77 3.45
C LEU A 38 -5.94 -21.31 3.28
N ASN A 39 -6.18 -22.10 2.24
CA ASN A 39 -7.48 -22.71 2.02
C ASN A 39 -7.78 -23.73 3.14
N PRO A 40 -8.85 -23.56 3.92
CA PRO A 40 -9.18 -24.43 5.04
C PRO A 40 -9.57 -25.87 4.63
N LEU A 41 -9.78 -26.11 3.33
CA LEU A 41 -10.07 -27.43 2.77
C LEU A 41 -8.82 -28.18 2.29
N SER A 42 -7.65 -27.52 2.28
CA SER A 42 -6.39 -28.15 1.91
C SER A 42 -5.91 -29.11 2.99
N ASP A 43 -5.15 -30.13 2.58
CA ASP A 43 -4.58 -31.09 3.52
C ASP A 43 -3.50 -30.42 4.38
N PHE A 44 -3.43 -30.80 5.66
CA PHE A 44 -2.59 -30.11 6.64
C PHE A 44 -1.10 -30.12 6.24
N LEU A 45 -0.64 -31.24 5.67
CA LEU A 45 0.75 -31.43 5.26
C LEU A 45 1.11 -30.71 3.95
N GLU A 46 0.11 -30.22 3.21
CA GLU A 46 0.30 -29.52 1.93
C GLU A 46 0.35 -27.99 2.10
N LEU A 47 0.10 -27.47 3.30
CA LEU A 47 0.14 -26.05 3.58
C LEU A 47 1.58 -25.51 3.56
N ASP A 48 1.90 -24.71 2.54
CA ASP A 48 3.18 -24.00 2.41
C ASP A 48 3.22 -22.76 3.33
N LEU A 49 3.47 -23.01 4.62
CA LEU A 49 3.54 -21.96 5.64
C LEU A 49 4.74 -21.01 5.44
N GLU A 50 5.83 -21.48 4.84
CA GLU A 50 7.00 -20.62 4.57
C GLU A 50 6.63 -19.53 3.57
N ARG A 51 5.94 -19.91 2.48
CA ARG A 51 5.42 -18.96 1.50
C ARG A 51 4.40 -18.01 2.10
N VAL A 52 3.48 -18.51 2.93
CA VAL A 52 2.52 -17.65 3.66
C VAL A 52 3.24 -16.58 4.47
N LEU A 53 4.25 -16.97 5.26
CA LEU A 53 4.99 -16.03 6.11
C LEU A 53 5.76 -14.99 5.29
N MET A 54 6.34 -15.41 4.15
CA MET A 54 7.01 -14.51 3.22
C MET A 54 6.05 -13.46 2.65
N MET A 55 4.90 -13.89 2.16
CA MET A 55 3.88 -13.02 1.56
C MET A 55 3.23 -12.11 2.60
N ALA A 56 3.00 -12.60 3.83
CA ALA A 56 2.49 -11.78 4.92
C ALA A 56 3.47 -10.67 5.32
N LYS A 57 4.79 -10.92 5.28
CA LYS A 57 5.81 -9.89 5.50
C LYS A 57 5.77 -8.82 4.41
N GLU A 58 5.67 -9.24 3.14
CA GLU A 58 5.55 -8.30 2.02
C GLU A 58 4.28 -7.44 2.13
N PHE A 59 3.15 -8.07 2.44
CA PHE A 59 1.89 -7.38 2.70
C PHE A 59 2.03 -6.34 3.82
N ARG A 60 2.74 -6.70 4.90
CA ARG A 60 3.02 -5.76 6.00
C ARG A 60 3.86 -4.56 5.55
N VAL A 61 4.86 -4.77 4.70
CA VAL A 61 5.67 -3.67 4.15
C VAL A 61 4.80 -2.74 3.30
N LEU A 62 3.94 -3.27 2.44
CA LEU A 62 3.00 -2.46 1.65
C LEU A 62 2.08 -1.63 2.54
N GLN A 63 1.53 -2.21 3.61
CA GLN A 63 0.70 -1.46 4.57
C GLN A 63 1.46 -0.29 5.22
N LEU A 64 2.71 -0.49 5.60
CA LEU A 64 3.52 0.57 6.22
C LEU A 64 3.78 1.70 5.21
N ASN A 65 4.17 1.36 3.99
CA ASN A 65 4.41 2.33 2.92
C ASN A 65 3.13 3.10 2.54
N ALA A 66 1.98 2.44 2.51
CA ALA A 66 0.69 3.06 2.23
C ALA A 66 0.31 4.06 3.34
N ARG A 67 0.49 3.70 4.61
CA ARG A 67 0.27 4.61 5.75
C ARG A 67 1.16 5.83 5.69
N GLU A 68 2.43 5.65 5.33
CA GLU A 68 3.35 6.77 5.15
C GLU A 68 2.91 7.68 4.00
N CYS A 69 2.45 7.13 2.87
CA CYS A 69 1.91 7.93 1.76
C CYS A 69 0.69 8.75 2.19
N LEU A 70 -0.28 8.13 2.89
CA LEU A 70 -1.45 8.84 3.40
C LEU A 70 -1.06 9.98 4.34
N PHE A 71 -0.13 9.71 5.27
CA PHE A 71 0.38 10.76 6.15
C PHE A 71 1.03 11.94 5.38
N GLN A 72 1.80 11.65 4.33
CA GLN A 72 2.38 12.70 3.48
C GLN A 72 1.31 13.47 2.70
N ILE A 73 0.29 12.78 2.20
CA ILE A 73 -0.87 13.37 1.50
C ILE A 73 -1.59 14.35 2.44
N ASP A 74 -1.93 13.91 3.65
CA ASP A 74 -2.65 14.71 4.63
C ASP A 74 -1.86 15.97 5.00
N ARG A 75 -0.55 15.82 5.26
CA ARG A 75 0.32 16.98 5.53
C ARG A 75 0.39 17.96 4.36
N LEU A 76 0.44 17.47 3.12
CA LEU A 76 0.44 18.33 1.93
C LEU A 76 -0.88 19.09 1.80
N LYS A 77 -2.01 18.42 2.03
CA LYS A 77 -3.34 19.03 2.01
C LYS A 77 -3.48 20.12 3.08
N GLU A 78 -3.06 19.84 4.30
CA GLU A 78 -3.07 20.81 5.41
C GLU A 78 -2.16 22.02 5.12
N THR A 79 -0.96 21.79 4.60
CA THR A 79 0.03 22.86 4.37
C THR A 79 -0.41 23.83 3.28
N TYR A 80 -1.07 23.33 2.24
CA TYR A 80 -1.42 24.11 1.04
C TYR A 80 -2.94 24.41 0.91
N ASN A 81 -3.76 24.02 1.90
CA ASN A 81 -5.22 24.04 1.85
C ASN A 81 -5.78 23.38 0.57
N LEU A 82 -5.30 22.16 0.28
CA LEU A 82 -5.68 21.33 -0.88
C LEU A 82 -6.71 20.26 -0.54
#